data_AF-A0A939CEG9-F1
#
_entry.id   AF-A0A939CEG9-F1
#
_cell.length_a   1.000
_cell.length_b   1.000
_cell.length_c   1.000
_cell.angle_alpha   90.00
_cell.angle_beta   90.00
_cell.angle_gamma   90.00
#
_symmetry.space_group_name_H-M   'P 1'
#
loop_
_entity.id
_entity.type
_entity.pdbx_description
1 polymer ?
#
loop_
_entity_poly.entity_id
_entity_poly.type
_entity_poly.pdbx_seq_one_letter_code
_entity_poly.pdbx_strand_id
1 'polypeptide(L)'
;MDLTGKIKNLAVDYFSKKITVTLEINEAERFIKGVDELKKLEKLSIVIKPFRKKRSLSANAYFHVLVTKIAEKVGTSKAEAKNLMIGRYGQPELIDGDVAVLKTNVPTSIMYKKEDVHVVAIGRRLEKGKEVVFYRLMRGSHTYDSREMSELIKGTIQEAEDLGIETLTPRELEQMLGRWKPRKEEEK
;
A
#
# COMPACT_ATOMS: atom_id res chain seq x y z
N MET A 1 -6.56 -17.43 -7.30
CA MET A 1 -7.75 -16.67 -6.87
C MET A 1 -8.09 -17.08 -5.44
N ASP A 2 -8.34 -16.12 -4.55
CA ASP A 2 -8.83 -16.39 -3.19
C ASP A 2 -10.37 -16.46 -3.22
N LEU A 3 -10.92 -17.58 -2.76
CA LEU A 3 -12.37 -17.83 -2.64
C LEU A 3 -12.73 -18.21 -1.21
N THR A 4 -13.98 -17.95 -0.85
CA THR A 4 -14.57 -18.44 0.40
C THR A 4 -15.68 -19.44 0.11
N GLY A 5 -15.91 -20.35 1.05
CA GLY A 5 -16.86 -21.42 0.86
C GLY A 5 -16.86 -22.41 2.01
N LYS A 6 -17.57 -23.51 1.80
CA LYS A 6 -17.62 -24.63 2.74
C LYS A 6 -17.53 -25.96 2.00
N ILE A 7 -17.06 -26.99 2.68
CA ILE A 7 -17.10 -28.36 2.18
C ILE A 7 -18.55 -28.83 2.24
N LYS A 8 -19.10 -29.19 1.08
CA LYS A 8 -20.47 -29.69 0.94
C LYS A 8 -20.52 -31.21 1.01
N ASN A 9 -19.53 -31.87 0.39
CA ASN A 9 -19.42 -33.32 0.40
C ASN A 9 -17.96 -33.76 0.34
N LEU A 10 -17.69 -34.95 0.87
CA LEU A 10 -16.40 -35.62 0.81
C LEU A 10 -16.66 -37.08 0.45
N ALA A 11 -16.18 -37.50 -0.71
CA ALA A 11 -16.26 -38.87 -1.18
C ALA A 11 -14.85 -39.49 -1.16
N VAL A 12 -14.74 -40.67 -0.55
CA VAL A 12 -13.50 -41.43 -0.52
C VAL A 12 -13.67 -42.65 -1.42
N ASP A 13 -12.80 -42.78 -2.41
CA ASP A 13 -12.70 -44.00 -3.20
C ASP A 13 -11.63 -44.89 -2.56
N TYR A 14 -12.06 -45.99 -1.96
CA TYR A 14 -11.18 -46.93 -1.27
C TYR A 14 -10.33 -47.77 -2.23
N PHE A 15 -10.75 -47.94 -3.49
CA PHE A 15 -9.97 -48.69 -4.49
C PHE A 15 -8.87 -47.82 -5.07
N SER A 16 -9.15 -46.56 -5.41
CA SER A 16 -8.14 -45.64 -5.95
C SER A 16 -7.36 -44.87 -4.88
N LYS A 17 -7.78 -44.94 -3.60
CA LYS A 17 -7.29 -44.13 -2.46
C LYS A 17 -7.39 -42.63 -2.69
N LYS A 18 -8.22 -42.18 -3.64
CA LYS A 18 -8.42 -40.76 -3.93
C LYS A 18 -9.60 -40.21 -3.13
N ILE A 19 -9.49 -38.93 -2.78
CA ILE A 19 -10.55 -38.19 -2.11
C ILE A 19 -11.06 -37.14 -3.08
N THR A 20 -12.37 -37.14 -3.27
CA THR A 20 -13.08 -36.11 -4.03
C THR A 20 -13.79 -35.19 -3.04
N VAL A 21 -13.43 -33.91 -3.05
CA VAL A 21 -14.04 -32.89 -2.18
C VAL A 21 -14.93 -32.00 -3.03
N THR A 22 -16.21 -31.90 -2.67
CA THR A 22 -17.16 -30.96 -3.29
C THR A 22 -17.24 -29.70 -2.45
N LEU A 23 -16.88 -28.55 -3.03
CA LEU A 23 -16.89 -27.25 -2.38
C LEU A 23 -18.09 -26.42 -2.86
N GLU A 24 -18.78 -25.76 -1.94
CA GLU A 24 -19.73 -24.70 -2.25
C GLU A 24 -19.01 -23.35 -2.14
N ILE A 25 -18.98 -22.59 -3.23
CA ILE A 25 -18.20 -21.35 -3.39
C ILE A 25 -19.14 -20.15 -3.28
N ASN A 26 -18.76 -19.14 -2.49
CA ASN A 26 -19.56 -17.93 -2.30
C ASN A 26 -19.39 -16.94 -3.47
N GLU A 27 -18.19 -16.79 -4.03
CA GLU A 27 -17.90 -15.86 -5.12
C GLU A 27 -18.04 -16.50 -6.52
N ALA A 28 -19.25 -16.97 -6.86
CA ALA A 28 -19.53 -17.74 -8.08
C ALA A 28 -19.07 -17.05 -9.37
N GLU A 29 -19.38 -15.76 -9.57
CA GLU A 29 -18.98 -15.02 -10.78
C GLU A 29 -17.45 -14.96 -10.97
N ARG A 30 -16.71 -14.77 -9.88
CA ARG A 30 -15.24 -14.70 -9.91
C ARG A 30 -14.64 -16.04 -10.27
N PHE A 31 -15.23 -17.13 -9.76
CA PHE A 31 -14.81 -18.49 -10.09
C PHE A 31 -15.09 -18.85 -11.53
N ILE A 32 -16.29 -18.53 -12.05
CA ILE A 32 -16.67 -18.83 -13.44
C ILE A 32 -15.69 -18.17 -14.42
N LYS A 33 -15.30 -16.91 -14.19
CA LYS A 33 -14.35 -16.19 -15.06
C LYS A 33 -12.97 -16.85 -15.16
N GLY A 34 -12.54 -17.62 -14.15
CA GLY A 34 -11.21 -18.23 -14.11
C GLY A 34 -11.18 -19.75 -14.30
N VAL A 35 -12.33 -20.44 -14.21
CA VAL A 35 -12.35 -21.91 -14.16
C VAL A 35 -12.09 -22.55 -15.53
N ASP A 36 -12.43 -21.89 -16.62
CA ASP A 36 -12.34 -22.48 -17.97
C ASP A 36 -10.90 -22.72 -18.41
N GLU A 37 -9.95 -21.90 -17.95
CA GLU A 37 -8.53 -22.14 -18.17
C GLU A 37 -7.97 -23.21 -17.23
N LEU A 38 -8.42 -23.23 -15.97
CA LEU A 38 -7.96 -24.20 -14.98
C LEU A 38 -8.37 -25.64 -15.32
N LYS A 39 -9.54 -25.84 -15.97
CA LYS A 39 -10.00 -27.15 -16.44
C LYS A 39 -9.07 -27.79 -17.50
N LYS A 40 -8.27 -26.97 -18.19
CA LYS A 40 -7.33 -27.45 -19.23
C LYS A 40 -6.01 -27.95 -18.64
N LEU A 41 -5.75 -27.71 -17.35
CA LEU A 41 -4.52 -28.08 -16.67
C LEU A 41 -4.64 -29.47 -16.05
N GLU A 42 -3.62 -30.31 -16.26
CA GLU A 42 -3.59 -31.69 -15.72
C GLU A 42 -3.37 -31.71 -14.19
N LYS A 43 -2.66 -30.72 -13.65
CA LYS A 43 -2.34 -30.61 -12.23
C LYS A 43 -2.65 -29.22 -11.71
N LEU A 44 -3.34 -29.16 -10.57
CA LEU A 44 -3.67 -27.94 -9.86
C LEU A 44 -3.10 -27.98 -8.45
N SER A 45 -2.57 -26.85 -7.99
CA SER A 45 -2.20 -26.68 -6.58
C SER A 45 -3.45 -26.29 -5.79
N ILE A 46 -3.86 -27.11 -4.83
CA ILE A 46 -5.06 -26.91 -4.01
C ILE A 46 -4.65 -26.56 -2.57
N VAL A 47 -5.13 -25.43 -2.06
CA VAL A 47 -4.86 -24.97 -0.69
C VAL A 47 -6.18 -24.67 0.01
N ILE A 48 -6.52 -25.43 1.05
CA ILE A 48 -7.71 -25.23 1.90
C ILE A 48 -7.24 -24.82 3.29
N LYS A 49 -7.68 -23.65 3.77
CA LYS A 49 -7.32 -23.10 5.09
C LYS A 49 -8.59 -22.65 5.82
N PRO A 50 -8.63 -22.71 7.17
CA PRO A 50 -9.73 -22.13 7.93
C PRO A 50 -9.94 -20.67 7.55
N PHE A 51 -11.18 -20.30 7.24
CA PHE A 51 -11.49 -18.91 6.96
C PHE A 51 -11.26 -18.08 8.22
N ARG A 52 -10.36 -17.10 8.09
CA ARG A 52 -10.23 -16.01 9.04
C ARG A 52 -10.55 -14.75 8.27
N LYS A 53 -11.40 -13.87 8.80
CA LYS A 53 -11.57 -12.53 8.24
C LYS A 53 -10.17 -11.94 8.10
N LYS A 54 -9.72 -11.71 6.86
CA LYS A 54 -8.53 -10.87 6.63
C LYS A 54 -8.82 -9.58 7.40
N ARG A 55 -7.94 -9.19 8.31
CA ARG A 55 -7.99 -7.84 8.86
C ARG A 55 -7.99 -6.93 7.64
N SER A 56 -9.00 -6.06 7.52
CA SER A 56 -9.01 -5.08 6.44
C SER A 56 -7.67 -4.38 6.44
N LEU A 57 -7.04 -4.30 5.27
CA LEU A 57 -5.82 -3.54 5.09
C LEU A 57 -6.10 -2.13 5.61
N SER A 58 -5.30 -1.63 6.55
CA SER A 58 -5.48 -0.25 6.99
C SER A 58 -5.09 0.68 5.85
N ALA A 59 -5.65 1.89 5.81
CA ALA A 59 -5.28 2.91 4.84
C ALA A 59 -3.74 3.08 4.78
N ASN A 60 -3.08 3.16 5.94
CA ASN A 60 -1.62 3.26 6.00
C ASN A 60 -0.88 2.02 5.46
N ALA A 61 -1.39 0.81 5.71
CA ALA A 61 -0.80 -0.40 5.13
C ALA A 61 -0.97 -0.42 3.61
N TYR A 62 -2.12 0.02 3.10
CA TYR A 62 -2.35 0.12 1.65
C TYR A 62 -1.44 1.13 0.97
N PHE A 63 -1.25 2.29 1.60
CA PHE A 63 -0.26 3.28 1.14
C PHE A 63 1.12 2.64 0.96
N HIS A 64 1.64 1.91 1.96
CA HIS A 64 2.94 1.24 1.84
C HIS A 64 3.00 0.14 0.77
N VAL A 65 1.88 -0.56 0.54
CA VAL A 65 1.77 -1.53 -0.56
C VAL A 65 1.91 -0.81 -1.91
N LEU A 66 1.20 0.30 -2.12
CA LEU A 66 1.31 1.07 -3.36
C LEU A 66 2.73 1.62 -3.55
N VAL A 67 3.32 2.22 -2.51
CA VAL A 67 4.71 2.71 -2.55
C VAL A 67 5.68 1.60 -2.93
N THR A 68 5.51 0.38 -2.41
CA THR A 68 6.36 -0.76 -2.78
C THR A 68 6.23 -1.09 -4.26
N LYS A 69 5.00 -1.19 -4.78
CA LYS A 69 4.77 -1.48 -6.20
C LYS A 69 5.34 -0.38 -7.12
N ILE A 70 5.15 0.89 -6.73
CA ILE A 70 5.70 2.04 -7.46
C ILE A 70 7.23 1.99 -7.48
N ALA A 71 7.86 1.73 -6.32
CA ALA A 71 9.31 1.62 -6.22
C ALA A 71 9.88 0.53 -7.15
N GLU A 72 9.25 -0.64 -7.17
CA GLU A 72 9.63 -1.75 -8.05
C GLU A 72 9.46 -1.41 -9.53
N LYS A 73 8.36 -0.75 -9.90
CA LYS A 73 8.07 -0.39 -11.29
C LYS A 73 9.00 0.70 -11.84
N VAL A 74 9.35 1.67 -11.00
CA VAL A 74 10.24 2.80 -11.37
C VAL A 74 11.72 2.44 -11.22
N GLY A 75 12.06 1.41 -10.46
CA GLY A 75 13.45 1.03 -10.20
C GLY A 75 14.13 1.90 -9.14
N THR A 76 13.38 2.35 -8.14
CA THR A 76 13.89 3.16 -7.02
C THR A 76 13.74 2.43 -5.67
N SER A 77 14.31 3.00 -4.61
CA SER A 77 14.16 2.45 -3.25
C SER A 77 12.77 2.74 -2.69
N LYS A 78 12.30 1.89 -1.76
CA LYS A 78 11.02 2.12 -1.06
C LYS A 78 11.02 3.44 -0.29
N ALA A 79 12.15 3.80 0.32
CA ALA A 79 12.32 5.06 1.03
C ALA A 79 12.14 6.26 0.09
N GLU A 80 12.77 6.20 -1.09
CA GLU A 80 12.69 7.26 -2.09
C GLU A 80 11.30 7.40 -2.69
N ALA A 81 10.66 6.29 -3.09
CA ALA A 81 9.27 6.31 -3.53
C ALA A 81 8.33 6.86 -2.44
N LYS A 82 8.52 6.45 -1.18
CA LYS A 82 7.73 6.97 -0.04
C LYS A 82 7.90 8.48 0.10
N ASN A 83 9.13 8.98 0.08
CA ASN A 83 9.43 10.40 0.21
C ASN A 83 8.86 11.22 -0.95
N LEU A 84 8.85 10.68 -2.16
CA LEU A 84 8.21 11.33 -3.31
C LEU A 84 6.68 11.43 -3.11
N MET A 85 6.02 10.35 -2.67
CA MET A 85 4.57 10.37 -2.45
C MET A 85 4.17 11.30 -1.29
N ILE A 86 4.89 11.24 -0.16
CA ILE A 86 4.67 12.16 0.97
C ILE A 86 5.00 13.60 0.55
N GLY A 87 6.02 13.80 -0.28
CA GLY A 87 6.39 15.13 -0.76
C GLY A 87 5.35 15.76 -1.68
N ARG A 88 4.65 14.95 -2.48
CA ARG A 88 3.61 15.41 -3.43
C ARG A 88 2.23 15.54 -2.79
N TYR A 89 1.85 14.60 -1.93
CA TYR A 89 0.48 14.45 -1.43
C TYR A 89 0.37 14.39 0.10
N GLY A 90 1.49 14.54 0.80
CA GLY A 90 1.53 14.59 2.25
C GLY A 90 1.37 16.00 2.81
N GLN A 91 1.42 16.07 4.14
CA GLN A 91 1.20 17.29 4.90
C GLN A 91 2.51 17.83 5.47
N PRO A 92 2.71 19.16 5.49
CA PRO A 92 3.90 19.76 6.09
C PRO A 92 3.94 19.54 7.61
N GLU A 93 5.15 19.45 8.15
CA GLU A 93 5.39 19.58 9.59
C GLU A 93 5.25 21.05 9.99
N LEU A 94 4.49 21.32 11.05
CA LEU A 94 4.28 22.66 11.57
C LEU A 94 4.92 22.77 12.96
N ILE A 95 5.71 23.81 13.18
CA ILE A 95 6.26 24.18 14.49
C ILE A 95 5.69 25.55 14.81
N ASP A 96 4.96 25.66 15.93
CA ASP A 96 4.26 26.89 16.35
C ASP A 96 3.35 27.50 15.26
N GLY A 97 2.79 26.66 14.39
CA GLY A 97 1.92 27.06 13.29
C GLY A 97 2.64 27.39 11.97
N ASP A 98 3.96 27.48 11.99
CA ASP A 98 4.78 27.75 10.81
C ASP A 98 5.36 26.47 10.20
N VAL A 99 5.51 26.45 8.88
CA VAL A 99 6.10 25.32 8.16
C VAL A 99 7.56 25.13 8.57
N ALA A 100 7.87 23.96 9.10
CA ALA A 100 9.22 23.64 9.54
C ALA A 100 10.17 23.46 8.33
N VAL A 101 11.31 24.15 8.38
CA VAL A 101 12.33 24.12 7.32
C VAL A 101 13.68 23.67 7.88
N LEU A 102 14.26 22.66 7.25
CA LEU A 102 15.61 22.17 7.50
C LEU A 102 16.59 22.77 6.49
N LYS A 103 17.61 23.47 6.98
CA LYS A 103 18.77 23.91 6.19
C LYS A 103 19.92 22.94 6.39
N THR A 104 20.45 22.37 5.31
CA THR A 104 21.56 21.40 5.39
C THR A 104 22.40 21.39 4.12
N ASN A 105 23.62 20.86 4.20
CA ASN A 105 24.49 20.60 3.06
C ASN A 105 24.24 19.22 2.42
N VAL A 106 23.28 18.45 2.92
CA VAL A 106 22.95 17.12 2.38
C VAL A 106 22.19 17.27 1.05
N PRO A 107 22.70 16.70 -0.06
CA PRO A 107 22.07 16.80 -1.37
C PRO A 107 20.78 15.97 -1.45
N THR A 108 19.89 16.34 -2.38
CA THR A 108 18.56 15.72 -2.51
C THR A 108 18.63 14.23 -2.84
N SER A 109 19.67 13.81 -3.57
CA SER A 109 19.93 12.40 -3.93
C SER A 109 20.20 11.48 -2.74
N ILE A 110 20.66 12.05 -1.62
CA ILE A 110 20.89 11.33 -0.36
C ILE A 110 19.69 11.51 0.55
N MET A 111 19.19 12.74 0.66
CA MET A 111 18.10 13.08 1.57
C MET A 111 16.82 12.30 1.26
N TYR A 112 16.45 12.12 0.00
CA TYR A 112 15.24 11.38 -0.37
C TYR A 112 15.36 9.87 -0.12
N LYS A 113 16.54 9.34 0.18
CA LYS A 113 16.72 7.91 0.51
C LYS A 113 16.64 7.63 2.01
N LYS A 114 16.52 8.66 2.85
CA LYS A 114 16.37 8.52 4.29
C LYS A 114 14.95 8.06 4.66
N GLU A 115 14.87 7.13 5.61
CA GLU A 115 13.59 6.60 6.11
C GLU A 115 13.06 7.38 7.32
N ASP A 116 13.98 7.99 8.05
CA ASP A 116 13.81 8.71 9.32
C ASP A 116 13.20 10.10 9.14
N VAL A 117 13.34 10.71 7.96
CA VAL A 117 12.91 12.08 7.70
C VAL A 117 12.22 12.18 6.35
N HIS A 118 11.05 12.81 6.32
CA HIS A 118 10.31 13.13 5.10
C HIS A 118 10.47 14.61 4.76
N VAL A 119 10.93 14.91 3.55
CA VAL A 119 11.21 16.29 3.13
C VAL A 119 10.90 16.55 1.66
N VAL A 120 10.71 17.83 1.34
CA VAL A 120 10.67 18.36 -0.02
C VAL A 120 11.69 19.47 -0.16
N ALA A 121 12.57 19.40 -1.16
CA ALA A 121 13.50 20.50 -1.44
C ALA A 121 12.73 21.73 -1.93
N ILE A 122 12.96 22.88 -1.29
CA ILE A 122 12.30 24.16 -1.61
C ILE A 122 13.27 25.22 -2.10
N GLY A 123 14.59 24.97 -2.03
CA GLY A 123 15.58 25.89 -2.56
C GLY A 123 17.01 25.38 -2.40
N ARG A 124 17.92 25.95 -3.18
CA ARG A 124 19.36 25.70 -3.10
C ARG A 124 20.10 27.02 -3.14
N ARG A 125 21.18 27.14 -2.37
CA ARG A 125 22.05 28.33 -2.33
C ARG A 125 23.50 27.90 -2.21
N LEU A 126 24.41 28.73 -2.70
CA LEU A 126 25.83 28.58 -2.44
C LEU A 126 26.20 29.47 -1.25
N GLU A 127 26.67 28.88 -0.16
CA GLU A 127 27.14 29.61 1.02
C GLU A 127 28.58 29.20 1.33
N LYS A 128 29.49 30.18 1.38
CA LYS A 128 30.93 29.94 1.63
C LYS A 128 31.54 28.85 0.74
N GLY A 129 31.13 28.82 -0.54
CA GLY A 129 31.61 27.84 -1.52
C GLY A 129 31.01 26.44 -1.40
N LYS A 130 30.04 26.22 -0.50
CA LYS A 130 29.33 24.94 -0.35
C LYS A 130 27.88 25.09 -0.78
N GLU A 131 27.34 24.09 -1.48
CA GLU A 131 25.91 24.02 -1.75
C GLU A 131 25.16 23.71 -0.45
N VAL A 132 24.13 24.51 -0.19
CA VAL A 132 23.20 24.35 0.91
C VAL A 132 21.80 24.22 0.32
N VAL A 133 21.06 23.24 0.82
CA VAL A 133 19.70 22.93 0.40
C VAL A 133 18.74 23.23 1.56
N PHE A 134 17.62 23.85 1.21
CA PHE A 134 16.50 24.09 2.11
C PHE A 134 15.42 23.06 1.84
N TYR A 135 14.98 22.39 2.88
CA TYR A 135 13.97 21.35 2.83
C TYR A 135 12.79 21.73 3.71
N ARG A 136 11.58 21.70 3.16
CA ARG A 136 10.37 21.67 3.96
C ARG A 136 10.22 20.28 4.57
N LEU A 137 10.03 20.22 5.89
CA LEU A 137 9.73 18.96 6.59
C LEU A 137 8.28 18.56 6.36
N MET A 138 8.05 17.26 6.20
CA MET A 138 6.74 16.67 5.99
C MET A 138 6.41 15.73 7.15
N ARG A 139 5.15 15.73 7.58
CA ARG A 139 4.63 14.80 8.58
C ARG A 139 4.65 13.37 8.05
N GLY A 140 4.93 12.41 8.93
CA GLY A 140 4.80 11.00 8.62
C GLY A 140 3.33 10.59 8.48
N SER A 141 3.01 9.72 7.51
CA SER A 141 1.64 9.25 7.24
C SER A 141 0.92 8.62 8.44
N HIS A 142 1.65 8.21 9.48
CA HIS A 142 1.09 7.65 10.70
C HIS A 142 0.43 8.69 11.61
N THR A 143 0.75 9.98 11.45
CA THR A 143 0.18 11.07 12.25
C THR A 143 -1.09 11.66 11.63
N TYR A 144 -1.44 11.28 10.40
CA TYR A 144 -2.44 11.98 9.60
C TYR A 144 -3.85 11.84 10.19
N ASP A 145 -4.73 12.78 9.89
CA ASP A 145 -6.17 12.60 10.07
C ASP A 145 -6.80 11.86 8.87
N SER A 146 -8.10 11.54 8.96
CA SER A 146 -8.77 10.74 7.93
C SER A 146 -8.85 11.43 6.57
N ARG A 147 -8.89 12.77 6.55
CA ARG A 147 -8.91 13.55 5.31
C ARG A 147 -7.50 13.56 4.70
N GLU A 148 -6.49 13.88 5.49
CA GLU A 148 -5.08 13.92 5.07
C GLU A 148 -4.64 12.56 4.52
N MET A 149 -5.01 11.45 5.19
CA MET A 149 -4.70 10.10 4.72
C MET A 149 -5.42 9.74 3.42
N SER A 150 -6.67 10.21 3.25
CA SER A 150 -7.44 10.01 2.02
C SER A 150 -6.81 10.74 0.84
N GLU A 151 -6.34 11.98 1.04
CA GLU A 151 -5.62 12.76 0.02
C GLU A 151 -4.31 12.07 -0.39
N LEU A 152 -3.50 11.64 0.57
CA LEU A 152 -2.26 10.92 0.32
C LEU A 152 -2.50 9.64 -0.51
N ILE A 153 -3.51 8.85 -0.14
CA ILE A 153 -3.84 7.61 -0.85
C ILE A 153 -4.35 7.88 -2.26
N LYS A 154 -5.25 8.85 -2.43
CA LYS A 154 -5.78 9.20 -3.76
C LYS A 154 -4.67 9.64 -4.71
N GLY A 155 -3.76 10.49 -4.24
CA GLY A 155 -2.59 10.88 -5.03
C GLY A 155 -1.69 9.70 -5.38
N THR A 156 -1.42 8.82 -4.41
CA THR A 156 -0.61 7.61 -4.64
C THR A 156 -1.29 6.62 -5.61
N ILE A 157 -2.62 6.54 -5.60
CA ILE A 157 -3.40 5.71 -6.55
C ILE A 157 -3.23 6.24 -7.96
N GLN A 158 -3.35 7.56 -8.17
CA GLN A 158 -3.16 8.15 -9.50
C GLN A 158 -1.78 7.80 -10.07
N GLU A 159 -0.72 7.95 -9.26
CA GLU A 159 0.65 7.60 -9.67
C GLU A 159 0.79 6.10 -9.98
N ALA A 160 0.11 5.24 -9.21
CA ALA A 160 0.11 3.80 -9.46
C ALA A 160 -0.60 3.47 -10.78
N GLU A 161 -1.77 4.07 -11.02
CA GLU A 161 -2.57 3.88 -12.23
C GLU A 161 -1.85 4.37 -13.48
N ASP A 162 -1.18 5.53 -13.42
CA ASP A 162 -0.35 6.08 -14.50
C ASP A 162 0.82 5.14 -14.87
N LEU A 163 1.31 4.37 -13.89
CA LEU A 163 2.35 3.35 -14.08
C LEU A 163 1.78 1.97 -14.50
N GLY A 164 0.47 1.85 -14.69
CA GLY A 164 -0.22 0.60 -15.04
C GLY A 164 -0.24 -0.42 -13.89
N ILE A 165 -0.19 0.05 -12.64
CA ILE A 165 -0.25 -0.79 -11.44
C ILE A 165 -1.71 -0.96 -11.01
N GLU A 166 -2.15 -2.21 -10.84
CA GLU A 166 -3.49 -2.50 -10.35
C GLU A 166 -3.70 -2.02 -8.89
N THR A 167 -4.75 -1.23 -8.70
CA THR A 167 -5.22 -0.64 -7.45
C THR A 167 -6.53 -1.29 -6.99
N LEU A 168 -6.90 -1.08 -5.72
CA LEU A 168 -8.21 -1.48 -5.20
C LEU A 168 -9.34 -0.77 -5.95
N THR A 169 -10.49 -1.44 -6.08
CA THR A 169 -11.67 -0.84 -6.69
C THR A 169 -12.18 0.37 -5.88
N PRO A 170 -12.91 1.33 -6.48
CA PRO A 170 -13.47 2.47 -5.76
C PRO A 170 -14.28 2.08 -4.51
N ARG A 171 -15.04 0.98 -4.60
CA ARG A 171 -15.83 0.44 -3.49
C ARG A 171 -14.95 -0.10 -2.35
N GLU A 172 -13.85 -0.79 -2.68
CA GLU A 172 -12.92 -1.30 -1.68
C GLU A 172 -12.15 -0.17 -1.00
N LEU A 173 -11.79 0.87 -1.76
CA LEU A 173 -11.16 2.08 -1.24
C LEU A 173 -12.05 2.83 -0.26
N GLU A 174 -13.32 3.04 -0.61
CA GLU A 174 -14.30 3.70 0.25
C GLU A 174 -14.49 2.95 1.57
N GLN A 175 -14.64 1.62 1.50
CA GLN A 175 -14.75 0.79 2.70
C GLN A 175 -13.50 0.83 3.58
N MET A 176 -12.32 0.89 2.96
CA MET A 176 -11.05 0.97 3.67
C MET A 176 -10.88 2.31 4.38
N LEU A 177 -11.13 3.42 3.67
CA LEU A 177 -11.00 4.78 4.20
C LEU A 177 -12.04 5.05 5.30
N GLY A 178 -13.29 4.60 5.13
CA GLY A 178 -14.35 4.78 6.12
C GLY A 178 -14.12 4.04 7.45
N ARG A 179 -13.27 3.00 7.45
CA ARG A 179 -12.92 2.22 8.65
C ARG A 179 -11.64 2.70 9.33
N TRP A 180 -10.91 3.61 8.71
CA TRP A 180 -9.62 4.03 9.22
C TRP A 180 -9.77 4.98 10.41
N LYS A 181 -8.92 4.77 11.41
CA LYS A 181 -8.78 5.66 12.56
C LYS A 181 -7.31 5.99 12.73
N PRO A 182 -6.96 7.27 12.98
CA PRO A 182 -5.60 7.63 13.32
C PRO A 182 -5.18 6.89 14.59
N ARG A 183 -3.89 6.58 14.70
CA ARG A 183 -3.35 6.04 15.95
C ARG A 183 -3.40 7.18 16.96
N LYS A 184 -4.21 7.05 18.02
CA LYS A 184 -4.13 7.98 19.15
C LYS A 184 -2.74 7.83 19.75
N GLU A 185 -2.00 8.93 19.87
CA GLU A 185 -0.83 8.95 20.73
C GLU A 185 -1.32 8.67 22.15
N GLU A 186 -0.86 7.56 22.73
CA GLU A 186 -0.93 7.38 24.17
C GLU A 186 0.04 8.43 24.73
N GLU A 187 -0.50 9.49 25.32
CA GLU A 187 0.26 10.43 26.13
C GLU A 187 1.08 9.60 27.13
N LYS A 188 2.41 9.66 26.98
CA LYS A 188 3.37 9.08 27.92
C LYS A 188 3.81 10.13 28.92
#